data_AF-A0A7M4AN87-F1
#
_entry.id   AF-A0A7M4AN87-F1
#
_cell.length_a   1.000
_cell.length_b   1.000
_cell.length_c   1.000
_cell.angle_alpha   90.00
_cell.angle_beta   90.00
_cell.angle_gamma   90.00
#
_symmetry.space_group_name_H-M   'P 1'
#
loop_
_entity.id
_entity.type
_entity.pdbx_description
1 polymer ?
#
loop_
_entity_poly.entity_id
_entity_poly.type
_entity_poly.pdbx_seq_one_letter_code
_entity_poly.pdbx_strand_id
1 'polypeptide(L)'
;AMLEINPLVRTAEDEIVALDAKVSFDENAEFRHKNWDELRDLSEEEEVEIRAKETGLSYVKLDGNIGCLVNGAGLAMATMDVIKLYGGEPANFLDVGGGA
;
A
#
# COMPACT_ATOMS: atom_id res chain seq x y z
N ALA A 1 -0.81 0.61 -11.51
CA ALA A 1 -2.21 1.01 -11.75
C ALA A 1 -3.01 -0.18 -12.27
N MET A 2 -4.26 -0.33 -11.82
CA MET A 2 -5.18 -1.40 -12.22
C MET A 2 -6.62 -0.86 -12.22
N LEU A 3 -7.44 -1.35 -13.15
CA LEU A 3 -8.89 -1.18 -13.15
C LEU A 3 -9.50 -2.57 -13.29
N GLU A 4 -10.31 -2.96 -12.32
CA GLU A 4 -11.12 -4.17 -12.34
C GLU A 4 -12.60 -3.76 -12.30
N ILE A 5 -13.42 -4.35 -13.17
CA ILE A 5 -14.88 -4.21 -13.15
C ILE A 5 -15.44 -5.61 -12.87
N ASN A 6 -16.08 -5.78 -11.72
CA ASN A 6 -16.59 -7.07 -11.30
C ASN A 6 -17.80 -6.94 -10.36
N PRO A 7 -19.04 -7.15 -10.84
CA PRO A 7 -19.38 -7.69 -12.15
C PRO A 7 -19.54 -6.63 -13.25
N LEU A 8 -19.12 -6.97 -14.47
CA LEU A 8 -19.56 -6.30 -15.70
C LEU A 8 -20.84 -6.99 -16.20
N VAL A 9 -21.97 -6.32 -16.07
CA VAL A 9 -23.30 -6.92 -16.22
C VAL A 9 -23.88 -6.59 -17.59
N ARG A 10 -24.60 -7.55 -18.18
CA ARG A 10 -25.53 -7.30 -19.28
C ARG A 10 -26.96 -7.25 -18.74
N THR A 11 -27.65 -6.13 -18.93
CA THR A 11 -29.03 -5.93 -18.46
C THR A 11 -30.03 -6.70 -19.34
N ALA A 12 -31.31 -6.71 -18.93
CA ALA A 12 -32.38 -7.34 -19.71
C ALA A 12 -32.65 -6.60 -21.02
N GLU A 13 -32.35 -5.30 -21.06
CA GLU A 13 -32.44 -4.40 -22.21
C GLU A 13 -31.22 -4.52 -23.14
N ASP A 14 -30.34 -5.50 -22.91
CA ASP A 14 -29.10 -5.75 -23.67
C ASP A 14 -28.03 -4.63 -23.53
N GLU A 15 -28.11 -3.84 -22.45
CA GLU A 15 -27.10 -2.82 -22.13
C GLU A 15 -25.97 -3.40 -21.28
N ILE A 16 -24.74 -2.90 -21.46
CA ILE A 16 -23.58 -3.28 -20.66
C ILE A 16 -23.34 -2.23 -19.57
N VAL A 17 -23.30 -2.67 -18.30
CA VAL A 17 -23.15 -1.81 -17.13
C VAL A 17 -22.02 -2.30 -16.24
N ALA A 18 -21.10 -1.41 -15.87
CA ALA A 18 -20.13 -1.65 -14.81
C ALA A 18 -20.84 -1.50 -13.46
N LEU A 19 -21.28 -2.60 -12.86
CA LEU A 19 -22.05 -2.56 -11.62
C LEU A 19 -21.16 -2.24 -10.41
N ASP A 20 -19.93 -2.74 -10.42
CA ASP A 20 -18.92 -2.49 -9.41
C ASP A 20 -17.53 -2.41 -10.06
N ALA A 21 -16.65 -1.59 -9.49
CA ALA A 21 -15.29 -1.40 -9.98
C ALA A 21 -14.29 -1.11 -8.86
N LYS A 22 -13.12 -1.71 -8.96
CA LYS A 22 -11.95 -1.40 -8.12
C LYS A 22 -10.86 -0.77 -8.96
N VAL A 23 -10.40 0.40 -8.54
CA VAL A 23 -9.32 1.14 -9.19
C VAL A 23 -8.15 1.27 -8.23
N SER A 24 -6.94 0.96 -8.70
CA SER A 24 -5.70 1.32 -8.01
C SER A 24 -4.87 2.26 -8.88
N PHE A 25 -4.48 3.39 -8.31
CA PHE A 25 -3.63 4.38 -8.98
C PHE A 25 -2.16 3.98 -8.91
N ASP A 26 -1.35 4.56 -9.79
CA ASP A 26 0.11 4.49 -9.68
C ASP A 26 0.59 5.73 -8.93
N GLU A 27 1.04 5.56 -7.67
CA GLU A 27 1.47 6.67 -6.83
C GLU A 27 2.63 7.46 -7.45
N ASN A 28 3.50 6.81 -8.24
CA ASN A 28 4.59 7.51 -8.93
C ASN A 28 4.10 8.49 -10.00
N ALA A 29 2.82 8.42 -10.39
CA ALA A 29 2.19 9.32 -11.36
C ALA A 29 1.43 10.49 -10.71
N GLU A 30 1.34 10.56 -9.38
CA GLU A 30 0.57 11.56 -8.64
C GLU A 30 0.92 13.01 -9.04
N PHE A 31 2.20 13.28 -9.31
CA PHE A 31 2.70 14.60 -9.72
C PHE A 31 2.00 15.23 -10.94
N ARG A 32 1.41 14.40 -11.82
CA ARG A 32 0.69 14.83 -13.03
C ARG A 32 -0.83 14.65 -12.94
N HIS A 33 -1.36 14.22 -11.80
CA HIS A 33 -2.78 13.98 -11.56
C HIS A 33 -3.25 14.65 -10.26
N LYS A 34 -3.18 15.99 -10.23
CA LYS A 34 -3.42 16.82 -9.03
C LYS A 34 -4.80 16.63 -8.37
N ASN A 35 -5.77 16.10 -9.11
CA ASN A 35 -7.12 15.86 -8.63
C ASN A 35 -7.27 14.52 -7.87
N TRP A 36 -6.24 13.68 -7.84
CA TRP A 36 -6.31 12.40 -7.11
C TRP A 36 -6.29 12.59 -5.60
N ASP A 37 -5.64 13.64 -5.10
CA ASP A 37 -5.64 14.00 -3.69
C ASP A 37 -7.07 14.19 -3.14
N GLU A 38 -7.99 14.68 -3.99
CA GLU A 38 -9.41 14.88 -3.64
C GLU A 38 -10.19 13.57 -3.51
N LEU A 39 -9.68 12.48 -4.09
CA LEU A 39 -10.29 11.15 -4.06
C LEU A 39 -9.76 10.29 -2.91
N ARG A 40 -8.69 10.73 -2.22
CA ARG A 40 -8.03 9.97 -1.17
C ARG A 40 -8.82 10.06 0.14
N ASP A 41 -9.30 8.92 0.62
CA ASP A 41 -9.97 8.81 1.92
C ASP A 41 -9.00 8.28 2.98
N LEU A 42 -8.50 9.18 3.83
CA LEU A 42 -7.56 8.84 4.90
C LEU A 42 -8.21 8.02 6.02
N SER A 43 -9.54 7.96 6.11
CA SER A 43 -10.21 7.18 7.16
C SER A 43 -10.12 5.67 6.93
N GLU A 44 -9.81 5.26 5.71
CA GLU A 44 -9.58 3.86 5.31
C GLU A 44 -8.09 3.46 5.35
N GLU A 45 -7.20 4.36 5.79
CA GLU A 45 -5.76 4.12 5.91
C GLU A 45 -5.29 4.03 7.38
N GLU A 46 -4.21 3.30 7.64
CA GLU A 46 -3.63 3.18 8.99
C GLU A 46 -2.88 4.47 9.38
N GLU A 47 -3.17 5.03 10.57
CA GLU A 47 -2.59 6.29 11.05
C GLU A 47 -1.05 6.30 11.06
N VAL A 48 -0.43 5.14 11.31
CA VAL A 48 1.03 5.01 11.30
C VAL A 48 1.61 5.06 9.88
N GLU A 49 0.90 4.53 8.89
CA GLU A 49 1.32 4.55 7.48
C GLU A 49 1.18 5.96 6.90
N ILE A 50 0.11 6.68 7.26
CA ILE A 50 -0.08 8.09 6.91
C ILE A 50 1.11 8.93 7.40
N ARG A 51 1.44 8.84 8.70
CA ARG A 51 2.56 9.59 9.30
C ARG A 51 3.91 9.21 8.71
N ALA A 52 4.12 7.93 8.38
CA ALA A 52 5.32 7.49 7.69
C ALA A 52 5.42 8.14 6.30
N LYS A 53 4.34 8.12 5.51
CA LYS A 53 4.29 8.71 4.18
C LYS A 53 4.58 10.22 4.19
N GLU A 54 4.05 10.96 5.17
CA GLU A 54 4.34 12.40 5.35
C GLU A 54 5.82 12.71 5.62
N THR A 55 6.57 11.76 6.16
CA THR A 55 8.00 11.89 6.45
C THR A 55 8.89 11.28 5.38
N GLY A 56 8.30 10.76 4.29
CA GLY A 56 9.02 10.08 3.20
C GLY A 56 9.48 8.66 3.57
N LEU A 57 8.92 8.08 4.62
CA LEU A 57 9.20 6.71 5.06
C LEU A 57 8.20 5.74 4.41
N SER A 58 8.69 4.56 4.01
CA SER A 58 7.81 3.46 3.59
C SER A 58 7.61 2.52 4.75
N TYR A 59 6.41 2.52 5.33
CA TYR A 59 6.02 1.68 6.47
C TYR A 59 4.86 0.79 6.08
N VAL A 60 4.87 -0.47 6.54
CA VAL A 60 3.72 -1.38 6.46
C VAL A 60 3.57 -2.07 7.81
N LYS A 61 2.36 -2.01 8.38
CA LYS A 61 2.05 -2.66 9.66
C LYS A 61 1.92 -4.17 9.49
N LEU A 62 2.45 -4.93 10.45
CA LEU A 62 2.32 -6.38 10.56
C LEU A 62 1.88 -6.76 11.98
N ASP A 63 1.44 -8.00 12.18
CA ASP A 63 0.87 -8.46 13.46
C ASP A 63 1.91 -8.94 14.49
N GLY A 64 3.19 -8.76 14.23
CA GLY A 64 4.26 -9.23 15.10
C GLY A 64 4.60 -8.33 16.28
N ASN A 65 5.70 -8.63 16.96
CA ASN A 65 6.17 -7.93 18.15
C ASN A 65 7.62 -7.43 18.07
N ILE A 66 8.33 -7.70 16.98
CA ILE A 66 9.71 -7.22 16.73
C ILE A 66 9.70 -6.11 15.69
N GLY A 67 10.03 -4.89 16.11
CA GLY A 67 10.13 -3.75 15.20
C GLY A 67 11.36 -3.80 14.32
N CYS A 68 11.21 -3.48 13.04
CA CYS A 68 12.32 -3.41 12.07
C CYS A 68 12.51 -1.97 11.59
N LEU A 69 13.75 -1.50 11.49
CA LEU A 69 14.12 -0.23 10.85
C LEU A 69 15.35 -0.48 10.02
N VAL A 70 15.24 -0.31 8.71
CA VAL A 70 16.27 -0.73 7.77
C VAL A 70 16.40 0.27 6.63
N ASN A 71 17.62 0.47 6.12
CA ASN A 71 17.90 1.30 4.95
C ASN A 71 17.85 0.47 3.66
N GLY A 72 16.74 0.58 2.94
CA GLY A 72 16.47 -0.07 1.67
C GLY A 72 15.48 -1.23 1.78
N ALA A 73 14.44 -1.19 0.95
CA ALA A 73 13.35 -2.16 0.91
C ALA A 73 13.82 -3.63 0.80
N GLY A 74 14.86 -3.90 0.00
CA GLY A 74 15.43 -5.24 -0.14
C GLY A 74 16.03 -5.79 1.15
N LEU A 75 16.76 -4.95 1.89
CA LEU A 75 17.33 -5.33 3.17
C LEU A 75 16.24 -5.44 4.25
N ALA A 76 15.22 -4.59 4.20
CA ALA A 76 14.07 -4.65 5.10
C ALA A 76 13.32 -5.98 4.96
N MET A 77 13.04 -6.42 3.73
CA MET A 77 12.44 -7.74 3.46
C MET A 77 13.32 -8.89 3.97
N ALA A 78 14.61 -8.88 3.63
CA ALA A 78 15.54 -9.92 4.11
C ALA A 78 15.64 -9.99 5.64
N THR A 79 15.57 -8.84 6.32
CA THR A 79 15.59 -8.77 7.78
C THR A 79 14.35 -9.43 8.38
N MET A 80 13.16 -9.14 7.84
CA MET A 80 11.91 -9.77 8.27
C MET A 80 11.92 -11.28 8.02
N ASP A 81 12.42 -11.72 6.85
CA ASP A 81 12.57 -13.13 6.52
C ASP A 81 13.46 -13.87 7.52
N VAL A 82 14.60 -13.26 7.90
CA VAL A 82 15.50 -13.81 8.93
C VAL A 82 14.81 -13.87 10.29
N ILE A 83 14.11 -12.82 10.71
CA ILE A 83 13.36 -12.82 11.98
C ILE A 83 12.37 -13.97 12.02
N LYS A 84 11.58 -14.14 10.95
CA LYS A 84 10.63 -15.25 10.80
C LYS A 84 11.33 -16.61 10.80
N LEU A 85 12.44 -16.76 10.09
CA LEU A 85 13.22 -17.99 10.02
C LEU A 85 13.70 -18.46 11.40
N TYR A 86 14.05 -17.53 12.29
CA TYR A 86 14.48 -17.82 13.66
C TYR A 86 13.32 -17.83 14.68
N GLY A 87 12.07 -17.87 14.22
CA GLY A 87 10.87 -18.02 15.06
C GLY A 87 10.36 -16.74 15.72
N GLY A 88 10.87 -15.58 15.29
CA GLY A 88 10.35 -14.27 15.68
C GLY A 88 9.20 -13.80 14.77
N GLU A 89 8.47 -12.80 15.23
CA GLU A 89 7.34 -12.22 14.50
C GLU A 89 7.61 -10.73 14.24
N PRO A 90 7.95 -10.32 13.00
CA PRO A 90 8.17 -8.92 12.66
C PRO A 90 6.87 -8.13 12.78
N ALA A 91 6.93 -6.99 13.48
CA ALA A 91 5.79 -6.10 13.75
C ALA A 91 5.56 -5.09 12.62
N ASN A 92 6.56 -4.86 11.77
CA ASN A 92 6.45 -3.91 10.68
C ASN A 92 7.53 -4.12 9.62
N PHE A 93 7.23 -3.64 8.42
CA PHE A 93 8.21 -3.23 7.42
C PHE A 93 8.46 -1.72 7.60
N LEU A 94 9.72 -1.29 7.57
CA LEU A 94 10.07 0.13 7.52
C LEU A 94 11.38 0.32 6.76
N ASP A 95 11.28 1.03 5.63
CA ASP A 95 12.41 1.49 4.83
C ASP A 95 12.62 2.99 5.07
N VAL A 96 13.82 3.36 5.56
CA VAL A 96 14.25 4.76 5.75
C VAL A 96 14.94 5.37 4.52
N GLY A 97 15.05 4.60 3.43
CA GLY A 97 15.73 4.97 2.20
C GLY A 97 17.25 4.77 2.25
N GLY A 98 17.88 4.62 1.08
CA GLY A 98 19.31 4.34 0.96
C GLY A 98 20.25 5.50 1.31
N GLY A 99 19.72 6.67 1.69
CA GLY A 99 20.49 7.84 2.09
C GLY A 99 20.71 7.98 3.61
N ALA A 100 20.22 7.01 4.39
CA ALA A 100 20.39 6.93 5.84
C ALA A 100 21.72 6.28 6.24
#